data_AF-A0A5B7CAP5-F1
#
_entry.id   AF-A0A5B7CAP5-F1
#
_cell.length_a   1.000
_cell.length_b   1.000
_cell.length_c   1.000
_cell.angle_alpha   90.00
_cell.angle_beta   90.00
_cell.angle_gamma   90.00
#
_symmetry.space_group_name_H-M   'P 1'
#
loop_
_entity.id
_entity.type
_entity.pdbx_description
1 polymer ?
#
loop_
_entity_poly.entity_id
_entity_poly.type
_entity_poly.pdbx_seq_one_letter_code
_entity_poly.pdbx_strand_id
1 'polypeptide(L)'
;LQLFLVDALPSGNETDKLALIAFKDRIAQDPLSVMSSWNNSIHHCNWLGVSCSHRHFGRVTVLNLDGKKLVGSIPPHIGNLSFLRWINLSNNTLRGEIPQ
;
A
#
# COMPACT_ATOMS: atom_id res chain seq x y z
N LEU A 1 28.09 18.80 -16.35
CA LEU A 1 26.89 18.51 -17.17
C LEU A 1 26.37 17.15 -16.74
N GLN A 2 25.56 17.11 -15.67
CA GLN A 2 24.95 15.89 -15.17
C GLN A 2 23.72 15.62 -16.05
N LEU A 3 23.81 14.65 -16.95
CA LEU A 3 22.68 14.16 -17.71
C LEU A 3 21.72 13.50 -16.71
N PHE A 4 20.53 14.09 -16.55
CA PHE A 4 19.44 13.46 -15.83
C PHE A 4 19.16 12.11 -16.49
N LEU A 5 19.30 11.08 -15.66
CA LEU A 5 18.81 9.74 -15.95
C LEU A 5 17.35 9.87 -16.36
N VAL A 6 16.98 9.15 -17.42
CA VAL A 6 15.62 8.66 -17.57
C VAL A 6 15.27 7.97 -16.25
N ASP A 7 14.47 8.61 -15.41
CA ASP A 7 13.86 7.93 -14.27
C ASP A 7 13.11 6.75 -14.88
N ALA A 8 13.66 5.55 -14.73
CA ALA A 8 12.99 4.35 -15.16
C ALA A 8 11.63 4.36 -14.47
N LEU A 9 10.55 4.48 -15.25
CA LEU A 9 9.20 4.39 -14.75
C LEU A 9 9.18 3.21 -13.78
N PRO A 10 8.79 3.41 -12.51
CA PRO A 10 8.81 2.33 -11.54
C PRO A 10 8.06 1.17 -12.20
N SER A 11 8.71 0.01 -12.31
CA SER A 11 8.02 -1.19 -12.79
C SER A 11 6.69 -1.29 -12.04
N GLY A 12 5.61 -1.77 -12.66
CA GLY A 12 4.30 -1.79 -11.99
C GLY A 12 4.39 -2.34 -10.55
N ASN A 13 5.25 -3.31 -10.32
CA ASN A 13 5.50 -3.88 -8.99
C ASN A 13 6.05 -2.88 -7.97
N GLU A 14 6.95 -1.99 -8.40
CA GLU A 14 7.50 -0.93 -7.55
C GLU A 14 6.45 0.16 -7.28
N THR A 15 5.60 0.46 -8.26
CA THR A 15 4.51 1.45 -8.09
C THR A 15 3.56 1.03 -6.96
N ASP A 16 3.18 -0.25 -6.90
CA ASP A 16 2.27 -0.74 -5.87
C ASP A 16 2.91 -0.74 -4.48
N LYS A 17 4.18 -1.14 -4.39
CA LYS A 17 4.95 -1.05 -3.15
C LYS A 17 5.02 0.38 -2.65
N LEU A 18 5.33 1.35 -3.52
CA LEU A 18 5.40 2.77 -3.17
C LEU A 18 4.04 3.31 -2.70
N ALA A 19 2.95 2.91 -3.34
CA ALA A 19 1.59 3.28 -2.89
C ALA A 19 1.29 2.75 -1.48
N LEU A 20 1.69 1.52 -1.17
CA LEU A 20 1.55 0.95 0.17
C LEU A 20 2.47 1.62 1.20
N ILE A 21 3.71 1.99 0.85
CA ILE A 21 4.58 2.78 1.73
C ILE A 21 3.97 4.16 2.01
N ALA A 22 3.44 4.84 0.99
CA ALA A 22 2.74 6.11 1.17
C ALA A 22 1.50 5.97 2.08
N PHE A 23 0.84 4.80 2.08
CA PHE A 23 -0.23 4.47 3.04
C PHE A 23 0.30 4.33 4.46
N LYS A 24 1.38 3.57 4.65
CA LYS A 24 2.05 3.43 5.95
C LYS A 24 2.43 4.80 6.53
N ASP A 25 2.94 5.72 5.72
CA ASP A 25 3.37 7.06 6.17
C ASP A 25 2.21 7.94 6.66
N ARG A 26 0.96 7.59 6.33
CA ARG A 26 -0.25 8.28 6.82
C ARG A 26 -0.84 7.66 8.08
N ILE A 27 -0.25 6.59 8.60
CA ILE A 27 -0.66 5.96 9.85
C ILE A 27 0.03 6.66 11.02
N ALA A 28 -0.76 7.33 11.85
CA ALA A 28 -0.30 8.02 13.05
C ALA A 28 -0.22 7.08 14.27
N GLN A 29 -1.10 6.08 14.36
CA GLN A 29 -1.09 5.09 15.44
C GLN A 29 -1.41 3.69 14.89
N ASP A 30 -0.64 2.72 15.34
CA ASP A 30 -0.77 1.29 15.01
C ASP A 30 -0.65 0.43 16.27
N PRO A 31 -1.71 0.33 17.09
CA PRO A 31 -1.66 -0.37 18.38
C PRO A 31 -1.42 -1.88 18.29
N LEU A 32 -1.66 -2.46 17.11
CA LEU A 32 -1.50 -3.89 16.86
C LEU A 32 -0.22 -4.22 16.08
N SER A 33 0.63 -3.23 15.85
CA SER A 33 1.92 -3.37 15.15
C SER A 33 1.79 -4.00 13.77
N VAL A 34 0.69 -3.77 13.05
CA VAL A 34 0.45 -4.28 11.69
C VAL A 34 1.52 -3.79 10.72
N MET A 35 1.92 -2.53 10.84
CA MET A 35 2.89 -1.83 10.00
C MET A 35 4.33 -2.33 10.22
N SER A 36 4.57 -3.19 11.22
CA SER A 36 5.86 -3.87 11.40
C SER A 36 6.19 -4.83 10.25
N SER A 37 5.16 -5.47 9.68
CA SER A 37 5.31 -6.36 8.52
C SER A 37 5.59 -5.59 7.22
N TRP A 38 5.19 -4.32 7.15
CA TRP A 38 5.35 -3.45 5.99
C TRP A 38 6.75 -2.83 5.99
N ASN A 39 7.77 -3.64 5.71
CA ASN A 39 9.17 -3.23 5.78
C ASN A 39 9.97 -3.64 4.53
N ASN A 40 11.19 -3.12 4.41
CA ASN A 40 12.04 -3.33 3.23
C ASN A 40 12.63 -4.74 3.11
N SER A 41 12.60 -5.54 4.19
CA SER A 41 13.13 -6.90 4.22
C SER A 41 12.11 -7.93 3.72
N ILE A 42 10.83 -7.56 3.64
CA ILE A 42 9.73 -8.45 3.23
C ILE A 42 9.15 -7.92 1.93
N HIS A 43 9.01 -8.79 0.93
CA HIS A 43 8.30 -8.43 -0.31
C HIS A 43 6.86 -8.04 -0.01
N HIS A 44 6.34 -6.96 -0.62
CA HIS A 44 5.07 -6.36 -0.25
C HIS A 44 3.86 -7.28 -0.37
N CYS A 45 3.91 -8.27 -1.26
CA CYS A 45 2.88 -9.32 -1.37
C CYS A 45 2.74 -10.22 -0.13
N ASN A 46 3.73 -10.21 0.77
CA ASN A 46 3.72 -10.95 2.03
C ASN A 46 3.46 -10.05 3.23
N TRP A 47 3.19 -8.77 3.03
CA TRP A 47 2.82 -7.86 4.10
C TRP A 47 1.44 -8.20 4.65
N LEU A 48 1.24 -7.99 5.95
CA LEU A 48 -0.04 -8.29 6.59
C LEU A 48 -1.15 -7.48 5.93
N GLY A 49 -2.21 -8.17 5.50
CA GLY A 49 -3.35 -7.56 4.83
C GLY A 49 -3.19 -7.34 3.33
N VAL A 50 -2.04 -7.66 2.74
CA VAL A 50 -1.81 -7.50 1.29
C VAL A 50 -1.96 -8.85 0.61
N SER A 51 -2.64 -8.90 -0.54
CA SER A 51 -2.55 -10.03 -1.47
C SER A 51 -2.29 -9.54 -2.88
N CYS A 52 -1.47 -10.29 -3.61
CA CYS A 52 -1.09 -9.98 -4.97
C CYS A 52 -1.68 -10.96 -5.98
N SER A 53 -1.69 -10.55 -7.25
CA SER A 53 -2.09 -11.38 -8.37
C SER A 53 -1.13 -12.56 -8.56
N HIS A 54 -1.69 -13.76 -8.77
CA HIS A 54 -0.94 -14.95 -9.16
C HIS A 54 -0.41 -14.88 -10.60
N ARG A 55 -1.07 -14.12 -11.48
CA ARG A 55 -0.70 -13.99 -12.91
C ARG A 55 0.22 -12.82 -13.18
N HIS A 56 0.08 -11.74 -12.41
CA HIS A 56 0.89 -10.53 -12.52
C HIS A 56 1.62 -10.34 -11.20
N PHE A 57 2.73 -11.07 -11.04
CA PHE A 57 3.50 -11.08 -9.80
C PHE A 57 3.85 -9.66 -9.37
N GLY A 58 3.62 -9.32 -8.09
CA GLY A 58 3.88 -7.99 -7.54
C GLY A 58 2.74 -6.97 -7.68
N ARG A 59 1.68 -7.28 -8.43
CA ARG A 59 0.48 -6.42 -8.52
C ARG A 59 -0.48 -6.71 -7.39
N VAL A 60 -0.82 -5.71 -6.58
CA VAL A 60 -1.74 -5.82 -5.44
C VAL A 60 -3.17 -5.94 -5.95
N THR A 61 -3.89 -6.94 -5.45
CA THR A 61 -5.30 -7.20 -5.80
C THR A 61 -6.24 -7.05 -4.61
N VAL A 62 -5.73 -7.19 -3.40
CA VAL A 62 -6.51 -7.12 -2.16
C VAL A 62 -5.72 -6.33 -1.11
N LEU A 63 -6.39 -5.38 -0.45
CA LEU A 63 -5.92 -4.74 0.77
C LEU A 63 -6.95 -4.92 1.88
N ASN A 64 -6.68 -5.82 2.83
CA ASN A 64 -7.51 -6.11 3.99
C ASN A 64 -6.86 -5.64 5.30
N LEU A 65 -7.29 -4.50 5.81
CA LEU A 65 -6.87 -3.96 7.10
C LEU A 65 -8.05 -3.80 8.04
N ASP A 66 -9.12 -4.58 7.87
CA ASP A 66 -10.28 -4.53 8.76
C ASP A 66 -9.90 -4.78 10.24
N GLY A 67 -10.46 -3.96 11.13
CA GLY A 67 -10.36 -4.16 12.57
C GLY A 67 -8.95 -3.98 13.14
N LYS A 68 -8.05 -3.30 12.41
CA LYS A 68 -6.65 -3.11 12.83
C LYS A 68 -6.42 -1.94 13.79
N LYS A 69 -7.49 -1.22 14.16
CA LYS A 69 -7.43 -0.06 15.08
C LYS A 69 -6.44 1.01 14.63
N LEU A 70 -6.19 1.10 13.32
CA LEU A 70 -5.29 2.09 12.74
C LEU A 70 -5.90 3.48 12.87
N VAL A 71 -5.07 4.46 13.24
CA VAL A 71 -5.45 5.88 13.27
C VAL A 71 -4.61 6.61 12.23
N GLY A 72 -5.26 7.37 11.35
CA GLY A 72 -4.54 8.06 10.27
C GLY A 72 -5.43 8.56 9.15
N SER A 73 -4.87 8.63 7.94
CA SER A 73 -5.58 9.05 6.73
C SER A 73 -5.28 8.15 5.54
N ILE A 74 -6.21 8.09 4.59
CA ILE A 74 -6.08 7.38 3.32
C ILE A 74 -5.32 8.31 2.36
N PRO A 75 -4.09 7.96 1.89
CA PRO A 75 -3.41 8.76 0.88
C PRO A 75 -4.07 8.60 -0.50
N PRO A 76 -3.98 9.61 -1.37
CA PRO A 76 -4.46 9.50 -2.75
C PRO A 76 -3.70 8.44 -3.57
N HIS A 77 -2.46 8.10 -3.17
CA HIS A 77 -1.64 7.08 -3.82
C HIS A 77 -2.28 5.69 -3.84
N ILE A 78 -3.31 5.41 -3.02
CA ILE A 78 -4.09 4.18 -3.14
C ILE A 78 -4.68 3.99 -4.55
N GLY A 79 -4.99 5.09 -5.26
CA GLY A 79 -5.45 5.05 -6.64
C GLY A 79 -4.41 4.50 -7.63
N ASN A 80 -3.13 4.46 -7.25
CA ASN A 80 -2.07 3.88 -8.09
C ASN A 80 -2.07 2.35 -8.08
N LEU A 81 -2.80 1.70 -7.15
CA LEU A 81 -2.96 0.25 -7.10
C LEU A 81 -3.91 -0.22 -8.21
N SER A 82 -3.52 -0.11 -9.47
CA SER A 82 -4.41 -0.30 -10.63
C SER A 82 -4.95 -1.72 -10.82
N PHE A 83 -4.46 -2.70 -10.05
CA PHE A 83 -4.97 -4.08 -10.03
C PHE A 83 -5.83 -4.38 -8.81
N LEU A 84 -6.03 -3.41 -7.91
CA LEU A 84 -6.82 -3.56 -6.69
C LEU A 84 -8.27 -3.86 -7.06
N ARG A 85 -8.77 -4.98 -6.55
CA ARG A 85 -10.15 -5.46 -6.79
C ARG A 85 -10.99 -5.38 -5.53
N TRP A 86 -10.35 -5.41 -4.37
CA TRP A 86 -11.03 -5.40 -3.10
C TRP A 86 -10.20 -4.67 -2.06
N ILE A 87 -10.86 -3.77 -1.33
CA ILE A 87 -10.27 -3.01 -0.25
C ILE A 87 -11.24 -3.01 0.93
N ASN A 88 -10.74 -3.37 2.11
CA ASN A 88 -11.49 -3.27 3.34
C ASN A 88 -10.64 -2.60 4.42
N LEU A 89 -11.03 -1.38 4.75
CA LEU A 89 -10.43 -0.54 5.78
C LEU A 89 -11.38 -0.32 6.97
N SER A 90 -12.48 -1.08 7.03
CA SER A 90 -13.51 -0.94 8.05
C SER A 90 -12.95 -1.15 9.46
N ASN A 91 -13.67 -0.66 10.48
CA ASN A 91 -13.27 -0.81 11.88
C ASN A 91 -11.86 -0.25 12.19
N ASN A 92 -11.50 0.85 11.51
CA ASN A 92 -10.34 1.69 11.81
C ASN A 92 -10.78 3.15 11.99
N THR A 93 -9.88 3.99 12.49
CA THR A 93 -10.06 5.45 12.56
C THR A 93 -9.25 6.12 11.45
N LEU A 94 -9.52 5.73 10.20
CA LEU A 94 -8.90 6.31 9.01
C LEU A 94 -9.83 7.38 8.41
N ARG A 95 -9.26 8.52 8.02
CA ARG A 95 -9.97 9.64 7.38
C ARG A 95 -9.60 9.78 5.92
N GLY A 96 -10.46 10.42 5.14
CA GLY A 96 -10.27 10.63 3.70
C GLY A 96 -11.09 9.66 2.87
N GLU A 97 -11.03 9.84 1.57
CA GLU A 97 -11.79 9.06 0.60
C GLU A 97 -10.87 8.17 -0.22
N ILE A 98 -11.42 7.08 -0.74
CA ILE A 98 -10.73 6.28 -1.74
C ILE A 98 -10.91 7.02 -3.09
N PRO A 99 -9.81 7.44 -3.75
CA PRO A 99 -9.89 8.08 -5.06
C PRO A 99 -10.58 7.18 -6.09
N GLN A 100 -11.38 7.78 -6.98
CA GLN A 100 -11.99 7.09 -8.13
C GLN A 100 -11.00 6.92 -9.28
#